data_AF-A0A497DFW5-F1
#
_entry.id   AF-A0A497DFW5-F1
#
_cell.length_a   1.000
_cell.length_b   1.000
_cell.length_c   1.000
_cell.angle_alpha   90.00
_cell.angle_beta   90.00
_cell.angle_gamma   90.00
#
_symmetry.space_group_name_H-M   'P 1'
#
loop_
_entity.id
_entity.type
_entity.pdbx_description
1 polymer ?
#
loop_
_entity_poly.entity_id
_entity_poly.type
_entity_poly.pdbx_seq_one_letter_code
_entity_poly.pdbx_strand_id
1 'polypeptide(L)'
;MKNLHFIKAFFFVALIALTVISCNKKEDVIDPNQEVEVSFSSTEMPKGGTKSSNANATANYASVVISGTTYTPSVYYLDGVAYTQGIKLAVGDYNVTQFLMMSDNNTPNDMSDDSIVSAAPEAGSQYAGFVSQPLDVQFHVAPFQKNEIPIEVLSFTSQEFQAFGFDWFTMNQTTVREQLFFGDISMKHPADYAGSLYEQQANGLQVDMPAIFKIKVYKNGAYVTEYSNESFLGEGDVLHVSYPDGDNTTDNFQFDLYIL
;
A
#
# COMPACT_ATOMS: atom_id res chain seq x y z
N MET A 1 33.83 76.72 22.86
CA MET A 1 33.70 75.35 23.40
C MET A 1 32.31 75.04 24.04
N LYS A 2 31.22 75.76 23.71
CA LYS A 2 29.87 75.46 24.26
C LYS A 2 29.05 74.47 23.41
N ASN A 3 29.35 74.35 22.12
CA ASN A 3 28.56 73.53 21.19
C ASN A 3 28.86 72.02 21.28
N LEU A 4 29.99 71.63 21.87
CA LEU A 4 30.39 70.22 22.00
C LEU A 4 29.66 69.50 23.16
N HIS A 5 29.24 70.24 24.19
CA HIS A 5 28.46 69.67 25.30
C HIS A 5 27.02 69.38 24.90
N PHE A 6 26.40 70.23 24.08
CA PHE A 6 25.04 70.02 23.57
C PHE A 6 24.95 68.80 22.64
N ILE A 7 25.96 68.59 21.78
CA ILE A 7 26.01 67.44 20.87
C ILE A 7 26.19 66.12 21.64
N LYS A 8 27.04 66.11 22.68
CA LYS A 8 27.23 64.93 23.54
C LYS A 8 25.97 64.60 24.36
N ALA A 9 25.27 65.61 24.89
CA ALA A 9 24.02 65.41 25.61
C ALA A 9 22.92 64.87 24.68
N PHE A 10 22.83 65.37 23.44
CA PHE A 10 21.86 64.91 22.45
C PHE A 10 22.10 63.44 22.04
N PHE A 11 23.36 63.04 21.81
CA PHE A 11 23.69 61.64 21.51
C PHE A 11 23.39 60.69 22.67
N PHE A 12 23.59 61.12 23.92
CA PHE A 12 23.30 60.30 25.09
C PHE A 12 21.79 60.09 25.28
N VAL A 13 20.98 61.12 25.04
CA VAL A 13 19.51 61.03 25.11
C VAL A 13 18.95 60.19 23.95
N ALA A 14 19.51 60.32 22.74
CA ALA A 14 19.10 59.50 21.59
C ALA A 14 19.44 58.02 21.78
N LEU A 15 20.58 57.68 22.39
CA LEU A 15 20.97 56.30 22.68
C LEU A 15 20.06 55.65 23.73
N ILE A 16 19.64 56.39 24.75
CA ILE A 16 18.68 55.92 25.76
C ILE A 16 17.28 55.77 25.14
N ALA A 17 16.86 56.67 24.25
CA ALA A 17 15.58 56.55 23.55
C ALA A 17 15.53 55.34 22.59
N LEU A 18 16.66 54.98 21.98
CA LEU A 18 16.76 53.78 21.12
C LEU A 18 16.70 52.46 21.91
N THR A 19 17.14 52.43 23.18
CA THR A 19 17.06 51.20 23.99
C THR A 19 15.67 50.93 24.56
N VAL A 20 14.83 51.95 24.81
CA VAL A 20 13.43 51.73 25.24
C VAL A 20 12.47 51.38 24.11
N ILE A 21 12.76 51.73 22.85
CA ILE A 21 11.91 51.33 21.70
C ILE A 21 12.18 49.86 21.30
N SER A 22 13.37 49.33 21.61
CA SER A 22 13.74 47.95 21.28
C SER A 22 13.17 46.88 22.22
N CYS A 23 12.33 47.23 23.20
CA CYS A 23 11.76 46.28 24.18
C CYS A 23 10.22 46.19 24.18
N ASN A 24 9.56 46.66 23.13
CA ASN A 24 8.17 46.27 22.89
C ASN A 24 8.13 45.14 21.86
N LYS A 25 8.56 43.93 22.26
CA LYS A 25 8.02 42.73 21.60
C LYS A 25 6.52 42.77 21.89
N LYS A 26 5.71 42.96 20.85
CA LYS A 26 4.26 42.74 20.97
C LYS A 26 4.10 41.35 21.55
N GLU A 27 3.25 41.20 22.56
CA GLU A 27 2.80 39.87 22.97
C GLU A 27 2.30 39.18 21.70
N ASP A 28 2.92 38.06 21.35
CA ASP A 28 2.51 37.26 20.20
C ASP A 28 1.09 36.79 20.49
N VAL A 29 0.11 37.41 19.84
CA VAL A 29 -1.26 36.90 19.84
C VAL A 29 -1.19 35.58 19.09
N ILE A 30 -1.23 34.47 19.83
CA ILE A 30 -1.28 33.13 19.26
C ILE A 30 -2.61 33.02 18.52
N ASP A 31 -2.57 33.07 17.19
CA ASP A 31 -3.74 32.73 16.38
C ASP A 31 -3.86 31.21 16.37
N PRO A 32 -4.93 30.63 16.94
CA PRO A 32 -5.13 29.18 16.93
C PRO A 32 -5.26 28.60 15.51
N ASN A 33 -5.50 29.44 14.49
CA ASN A 33 -5.52 29.04 13.09
C ASN A 33 -4.17 29.26 12.38
N GLN A 34 -3.14 29.69 13.09
CA GLN A 34 -1.81 29.82 12.52
C GLN A 34 -1.28 28.43 12.15
N GLU A 35 -1.07 28.20 10.85
CA GLU A 35 -0.39 27.01 10.38
C GLU A 35 1.12 27.14 10.58
N VAL A 36 1.73 26.07 11.08
CA VAL A 36 3.18 25.92 11.22
C VAL A 36 3.62 24.59 10.64
N GLU A 37 4.87 24.55 10.18
CA GLU A 37 5.46 23.34 9.61
C GLU A 37 5.85 22.36 10.71
N VAL A 38 5.42 21.12 10.53
CA VAL A 38 5.76 19.94 11.33
C VAL A 38 6.51 18.96 10.45
N SER A 39 7.66 18.51 10.89
CA SER A 39 8.45 17.50 10.22
C SER A 39 8.70 16.31 11.14
N PHE A 40 8.83 15.14 10.57
CA PHE A 40 9.21 13.91 11.27
C PHE A 40 10.65 13.54 10.95
N SER A 41 11.41 13.18 11.97
CA SER A 41 12.70 12.51 11.83
C SER A 41 12.54 11.04 12.22
N SER A 42 13.18 10.14 11.46
CA SER A 42 13.01 8.71 11.64
C SER A 42 14.32 7.97 11.73
N THR A 43 14.45 7.23 12.82
CA THR A 43 15.60 6.36 13.11
C THR A 43 15.16 4.92 13.03
N GLU A 44 15.89 4.13 12.25
CA GLU A 44 15.62 2.70 12.14
C GLU A 44 16.22 1.93 13.32
N MET A 45 15.38 1.17 14.01
CA MET A 45 15.75 0.38 15.18
C MET A 45 15.96 -1.10 14.81
N PRO A 46 16.95 -1.77 15.43
CA PRO A 46 17.24 -3.16 15.12
C PRO A 46 16.19 -4.11 15.73
N LYS A 47 15.70 -5.06 14.93
CA LYS A 47 14.89 -6.20 15.42
C LYS A 47 15.82 -7.31 15.94
N GLY A 48 16.07 -7.36 17.25
CA GLY A 48 16.88 -8.40 17.88
C GLY A 48 18.40 -8.26 17.70
N GLY A 49 19.18 -9.24 18.20
CA GLY A 49 20.66 -9.21 18.27
C GLY A 49 21.40 -9.31 16.93
N THR A 50 20.67 -9.47 15.82
CA THR A 50 21.22 -9.50 14.47
C THR A 50 20.88 -8.20 13.76
N LYS A 51 21.92 -7.44 13.37
CA LYS A 51 21.86 -6.20 12.57
C LYS A 51 21.42 -6.43 11.12
N SER A 52 20.49 -7.35 10.89
CA SER A 52 19.94 -7.59 9.56
C SER A 52 18.73 -6.67 9.37
N SER A 53 18.97 -5.35 9.35
CA SER A 53 18.09 -4.49 8.57
C SER A 53 18.34 -4.81 7.10
N ASN A 54 17.29 -4.81 6.28
CA ASN A 54 17.48 -4.73 4.83
C ASN A 54 18.03 -3.33 4.53
N ALA A 55 19.34 -3.18 4.71
CA ALA A 55 20.09 -1.93 4.76
C ALA A 55 20.12 -1.11 3.46
N ASN A 56 19.24 -1.39 2.49
CA ASN A 56 19.29 -0.82 1.13
C ASN A 56 17.95 -0.28 0.62
N ALA A 57 16.84 -0.46 1.33
CA ALA A 57 15.58 0.12 0.88
C ALA A 57 15.50 1.57 1.39
N THR A 58 15.64 2.53 0.48
CA THR A 58 15.44 3.96 0.77
C THR A 58 13.99 4.33 0.55
N ALA A 59 13.42 5.07 1.48
CA ALA A 59 12.07 5.60 1.33
C ALA A 59 12.11 6.92 0.56
N ASN A 60 11.14 7.08 -0.34
CA ASN A 60 10.94 8.26 -1.17
C ASN A 60 9.93 9.23 -0.53
N TYR A 61 8.97 8.67 0.23
CA TYR A 61 7.96 9.42 0.97
C TYR A 61 7.54 8.67 2.23
N ALA A 62 6.82 9.34 3.12
CA ALA A 62 6.18 8.71 4.28
C ALA A 62 4.67 8.74 4.11
N SER A 63 3.95 7.72 4.58
CA SER A 63 2.50 7.73 4.76
C SER A 63 2.21 7.86 6.25
N VAL A 64 1.73 9.04 6.66
CA VAL A 64 1.54 9.40 8.07
C VAL A 64 0.08 9.72 8.31
N VAL A 65 -0.55 9.09 9.30
CA VAL A 65 -1.90 9.43 9.74
C VAL A 65 -1.80 10.26 11.01
N ILE A 66 -2.22 11.53 10.92
CA ILE A 66 -2.22 12.50 12.02
C ILE A 66 -3.68 12.82 12.35
N SER A 67 -4.13 12.43 13.53
CA SER A 67 -5.51 12.63 14.02
C SER A 67 -6.58 12.26 12.99
N GLY A 68 -6.37 11.11 12.32
CA GLY A 68 -7.29 10.56 11.32
C GLY A 68 -7.11 11.10 9.89
N THR A 69 -6.20 12.05 9.65
CA THR A 69 -5.90 12.58 8.31
C THR A 69 -4.58 12.01 7.78
N THR A 70 -4.60 11.46 6.56
CA THR A 70 -3.40 10.93 5.90
C THR A 70 -2.63 12.04 5.19
N TYR A 71 -1.31 12.06 5.40
CA TYR A 71 -0.36 12.92 4.72
C TYR A 71 0.75 12.09 4.08
N THR A 72 1.24 12.55 2.92
CA THR A 72 2.27 11.85 2.16
C THR A 72 3.50 12.74 1.86
N PRO A 73 4.20 13.27 2.87
CA PRO A 73 5.36 14.13 2.64
C PRO A 73 6.52 13.35 2.02
N SER A 74 7.27 13.98 1.10
CA SER A 74 8.51 13.41 0.59
C SER A 74 9.54 13.23 1.70
N VAL A 75 10.39 12.22 1.56
CA VAL A 75 11.46 11.89 2.50
C VAL A 75 12.82 12.25 1.89
N TYR A 76 13.70 12.77 2.71
CA TYR A 76 15.10 13.00 2.39
C TYR A 76 15.99 12.53 3.54
N TYR A 77 17.26 12.26 3.26
CA TYR A 77 18.19 11.72 4.25
C TYR A 77 19.29 12.71 4.59
N LEU A 78 19.57 12.88 5.88
CA LEU A 78 20.73 13.60 6.40
C LEU A 78 21.49 12.66 7.34
N ASP A 79 22.76 12.39 7.04
CA ASP A 79 23.62 11.49 7.82
C ASP A 79 22.99 10.11 8.12
N GLY A 80 22.21 9.58 7.18
CA GLY A 80 21.52 8.29 7.30
C GLY A 80 20.22 8.32 8.10
N VAL A 81 19.83 9.47 8.67
CA VAL A 81 18.53 9.69 9.31
C VAL A 81 17.54 10.20 8.29
N ALA A 82 16.35 9.61 8.25
CA ALA A 82 15.28 10.04 7.35
C ALA A 82 14.55 11.25 7.94
N TYR A 83 14.23 12.23 7.11
CA TYR A 83 13.43 13.40 7.45
C TYR A 83 12.33 13.58 6.41
N THR A 84 11.15 13.96 6.87
CA THR A 84 10.03 14.32 5.99
C THR A 84 10.05 15.81 5.66
N GLN A 85 9.52 16.17 4.50
CA GLN A 85 9.13 17.55 4.22
C GLN A 85 8.07 18.02 5.21
N GLY A 86 8.05 19.34 5.46
CA GLY A 86 7.13 19.95 6.40
C GLY A 86 5.67 19.80 6.01
N ILE A 87 4.85 19.35 6.96
CA ILE A 87 3.39 19.32 6.89
C ILE A 87 2.88 20.56 7.63
N LYS A 88 1.97 21.32 7.00
CA LYS A 88 1.35 22.46 7.66
C LYS A 88 0.22 22.00 8.56
N LEU A 89 0.34 22.26 9.86
CA LEU A 89 -0.69 22.00 10.85
C LEU A 89 -0.98 23.26 11.66
N ALA A 90 -2.24 23.43 12.06
CA ALA A 90 -2.61 24.49 13.00
C ALA A 90 -1.97 24.24 14.38
N VAL A 91 -1.88 25.30 15.20
CA VAL A 91 -1.45 25.17 16.60
C VAL A 91 -2.45 24.29 17.36
N GLY A 92 -1.97 23.24 18.04
CA GLY A 92 -2.84 22.30 18.74
C GLY A 92 -2.17 20.99 19.14
N ASP A 93 -2.95 20.11 19.75
CA ASP A 93 -2.54 18.76 20.13
C ASP A 93 -2.99 17.74 19.08
N TYR A 94 -2.08 16.85 18.72
CA TYR A 94 -2.26 15.85 17.68
C TYR A 94 -1.72 14.49 18.12
N ASN A 95 -2.13 13.45 17.41
CA ASN A 95 -1.57 12.11 17.55
C ASN A 95 -1.23 11.50 16.19
N VAL A 96 -0.07 10.89 16.08
CA VAL A 96 0.28 10.01 14.96
C VAL A 96 -0.22 8.62 15.28
N THR A 97 -1.08 8.07 14.42
CA THR A 97 -1.67 6.73 14.56
C THR A 97 -1.16 5.74 13.53
N GLN A 98 -0.46 6.23 12.49
CA GLN A 98 0.21 5.40 11.49
C GLN A 98 1.43 6.15 10.99
N PHE A 99 2.55 5.44 10.85
CA PHE A 99 3.77 5.98 10.26
C PHE A 99 4.48 4.91 9.44
N LEU A 100 4.36 5.00 8.12
CA LEU A 100 4.98 4.08 7.16
C LEU A 100 5.98 4.85 6.30
N MET A 101 7.16 4.28 6.10
CA MET A 101 8.15 4.77 5.15
C MET A 101 7.99 3.98 3.86
N MET A 102 7.79 4.68 2.74
CA MET A 102 7.38 4.11 1.47
C MET A 102 8.46 4.30 0.41
N SER A 103 8.75 3.25 -0.36
CA SER A 103 9.49 3.38 -1.61
C SER A 103 8.51 3.54 -2.76
N ASP A 104 8.81 4.50 -3.63
CA ASP A 104 8.08 4.68 -4.89
C ASP A 104 8.64 3.78 -6.01
N ASN A 105 9.56 2.84 -5.72
CA ASN A 105 10.24 2.01 -6.72
C ASN A 105 10.83 2.75 -7.95
N ASN A 106 11.09 4.05 -7.84
CA ASN A 106 11.47 4.97 -8.93
C ASN A 106 10.34 5.27 -9.94
N THR A 107 9.08 5.09 -9.56
CA THR A 107 7.85 5.38 -10.30
C THR A 107 7.00 6.45 -9.57
N PRO A 108 7.51 7.68 -9.34
CA PRO A 108 6.87 8.69 -8.47
C PRO A 108 5.45 9.15 -8.88
N ASN A 109 4.95 8.77 -10.06
CA ASN A 109 3.61 9.09 -10.55
C ASN A 109 2.69 7.86 -10.65
N ASP A 110 3.13 6.70 -10.17
CA ASP A 110 2.41 5.44 -10.20
C ASP A 110 2.53 4.76 -8.84
N MET A 111 1.42 4.64 -8.12
CA MET A 111 1.40 4.04 -6.78
C MET A 111 1.16 2.52 -6.82
N SER A 112 1.03 1.91 -8.01
CA SER A 112 0.63 0.51 -8.15
C SER A 112 1.70 -0.48 -7.70
N ASP A 113 2.97 -0.05 -7.67
CA ASP A 113 4.10 -0.85 -7.23
C ASP A 113 4.76 -0.35 -5.93
N ASP A 114 4.28 0.76 -5.36
CA ASP A 114 4.76 1.31 -4.10
C ASP A 114 4.81 0.25 -2.98
N SER A 115 5.88 0.31 -2.18
CA SER A 115 6.11 -0.69 -1.13
C SER A 115 6.53 -0.07 0.19
N ILE A 116 6.15 -0.73 1.30
CA ILE A 116 6.54 -0.31 2.65
C ILE A 116 7.98 -0.78 2.90
N VAL A 117 8.85 0.18 3.20
CA VAL A 117 10.27 -0.03 3.54
C VAL A 117 10.45 -0.29 5.03
N SER A 118 9.82 0.56 5.84
CA SER A 118 9.87 0.47 7.31
C SER A 118 8.61 1.09 7.89
N ALA A 119 8.31 0.75 9.15
CA ALA A 119 7.10 1.19 9.81
C ALA A 119 7.32 1.38 11.31
N ALA A 120 6.55 2.28 11.92
CA ALA A 120 6.47 2.37 13.39
C ALA A 120 5.46 1.33 13.91
N PRO A 121 5.82 0.54 14.93
CA PRO A 121 4.90 -0.45 15.50
C PRO A 121 3.83 0.21 16.39
N GLU A 122 2.64 -0.38 16.42
CA GLU A 122 1.56 0.01 17.33
C GLU A 122 1.83 -0.43 18.77
N ALA A 123 1.31 0.31 19.74
CA ALA A 123 1.36 -0.04 21.14
C ALA A 123 0.63 -1.37 21.39
N GLY A 124 1.27 -2.24 22.17
CA GLY A 124 0.74 -3.58 22.44
C GLY A 124 1.05 -4.62 21.36
N SER A 125 1.61 -4.21 20.21
CA SER A 125 2.13 -5.15 19.21
C SER A 125 3.37 -5.89 19.71
N GLN A 126 3.72 -7.01 19.07
CA GLN A 126 4.94 -7.75 19.39
C GLN A 126 6.20 -6.88 19.22
N TYR A 127 6.19 -5.97 18.25
CA TYR A 127 7.34 -5.12 17.93
C TYR A 127 7.41 -3.81 18.71
N ALA A 128 6.38 -3.48 19.50
CA ALA A 128 6.40 -2.31 20.39
C ALA A 128 7.61 -2.29 21.33
N GLY A 129 8.13 -3.47 21.73
CA GLY A 129 9.29 -3.57 22.62
C GLY A 129 10.66 -3.27 21.98
N PHE A 130 10.73 -3.07 20.67
CA PHE A 130 11.99 -2.70 19.97
C PHE A 130 12.17 -1.19 19.80
N VAL A 131 11.13 -0.41 20.11
CA VAL A 131 11.14 1.05 20.07
C VAL A 131 10.88 1.59 21.47
N SER A 132 11.39 2.78 21.76
CA SER A 132 11.14 3.49 23.00
C SER A 132 9.73 4.09 23.05
N GLN A 133 9.18 4.47 21.89
CA GLN A 133 7.85 5.07 21.78
C GLN A 133 7.06 4.46 20.59
N PRO A 134 6.26 3.41 20.83
CA PRO A 134 5.34 2.90 19.81
C PRO A 134 4.16 3.86 19.58
N LEU A 135 3.43 3.67 18.49
CA LEU A 135 2.20 4.44 18.19
C LEU A 135 1.09 4.12 19.21
N ASP A 136 0.19 5.02 19.59
CA ASP A 136 0.03 6.39 19.09
C ASP A 136 1.03 7.38 19.72
N VAL A 137 1.65 8.21 18.90
CA VAL A 137 2.57 9.27 19.36
C VAL A 137 1.82 10.59 19.48
N GLN A 138 1.63 11.07 20.71
CA GLN A 138 1.04 12.39 20.97
C GLN A 138 2.10 13.49 20.85
N PHE A 139 1.75 14.61 20.21
CA PHE A 139 2.62 15.77 20.09
C PHE A 139 1.83 17.08 20.10
N HIS A 140 2.50 18.15 20.54
CA HIS A 140 1.95 19.49 20.58
C HIS A 140 2.62 20.36 19.53
N VAL A 141 1.83 21.02 18.70
CA VAL A 141 2.29 21.96 17.67
C VAL A 141 2.31 23.35 18.25
N ALA A 142 3.49 23.88 18.53
CA ALA A 142 3.68 25.21 19.11
C ALA A 142 3.98 26.27 18.02
N PRO A 143 3.47 27.51 18.18
CA PRO A 143 3.78 28.61 17.26
C PRO A 143 5.25 29.04 17.40
N PHE A 144 5.84 29.47 16.27
CA PHE A 144 7.21 30.01 16.19
C PHE A 144 8.33 29.08 16.69
N GLN A 145 8.05 27.79 16.84
CA GLN A 145 9.03 26.77 17.19
C GLN A 145 9.20 25.77 16.05
N LYS A 146 10.36 25.12 16.00
CA LYS A 146 10.58 23.98 15.11
C LYS A 146 9.85 22.78 15.69
N ASN A 147 8.78 22.33 15.03
CA ASN A 147 8.01 21.16 15.42
C ASN A 147 8.59 19.93 14.72
N GLU A 148 9.71 19.40 15.22
CA GLU A 148 10.29 18.15 14.73
C GLU A 148 9.94 16.99 15.67
N ILE A 149 9.25 15.97 15.16
CA ILE A 149 8.79 14.83 15.94
C ILE A 149 9.62 13.59 15.59
N PRO A 150 10.40 13.03 16.53
CA PRO A 150 11.15 11.81 16.29
C PRO A 150 10.21 10.60 16.32
N ILE A 151 10.31 9.70 15.33
CA ILE A 151 9.58 8.44 15.25
C ILE A 151 10.57 7.30 14.98
N GLU A 152 10.58 6.30 15.83
CA GLU A 152 11.38 5.10 15.63
C GLU A 152 10.64 4.11 14.73
N VAL A 153 11.34 3.59 13.72
CA VAL A 153 10.77 2.65 12.75
C VAL A 153 11.58 1.36 12.73
N LEU A 154 10.98 0.28 12.27
CA LEU A 154 11.65 -1.01 12.06
C LEU A 154 11.51 -1.40 10.58
N SER A 155 12.52 -2.06 9.99
CA SER A 155 12.42 -2.53 8.60
C SER A 155 11.19 -3.43 8.43
N PHE A 156 10.42 -3.23 7.37
CA PHE A 156 9.14 -3.91 7.18
C PHE A 156 9.29 -5.10 6.23
N THR A 157 8.56 -6.18 6.53
CA THR A 157 8.29 -7.26 5.58
C THR A 157 6.80 -7.62 5.67
N SER A 158 6.19 -7.93 4.53
CA SER A 158 4.75 -8.19 4.46
C SER A 158 4.29 -9.38 5.29
N GLN A 159 5.18 -10.32 5.63
CA GLN A 159 4.86 -11.48 6.48
C GLN A 159 4.76 -11.11 7.97
N GLU A 160 5.31 -9.97 8.37
CA GLU A 160 5.41 -9.55 9.78
C GLU A 160 4.36 -8.49 10.17
N PHE A 161 3.39 -8.19 9.29
CA PHE A 161 2.42 -7.09 9.51
C PHE A 161 1.69 -7.19 10.87
N GLN A 162 1.30 -8.39 11.30
CA GLN A 162 0.65 -8.60 12.59
C GLN A 162 1.58 -8.29 13.77
N ALA A 163 2.89 -8.48 13.62
CA ALA A 163 3.87 -8.17 14.65
C ALA A 163 4.05 -6.66 14.84
N PHE A 164 3.73 -5.85 13.83
CA PHE A 164 3.61 -4.39 13.94
C PHE A 164 2.28 -3.92 14.55
N GLY A 165 1.30 -4.81 14.71
CA GLY A 165 -0.06 -4.47 15.17
C GLY A 165 -1.03 -4.13 14.04
N PHE A 166 -0.60 -4.19 12.78
CA PHE A 166 -1.45 -3.82 11.65
C PHE A 166 -2.51 -4.89 11.38
N ASP A 167 -3.75 -4.45 11.17
CA ASP A 167 -4.83 -5.27 10.63
C ASP A 167 -4.77 -5.23 9.10
N TRP A 168 -3.98 -6.11 8.48
CA TRP A 168 -3.94 -6.26 7.02
C TRP A 168 -4.92 -7.33 6.56
N PHE A 169 -5.85 -6.98 5.66
CA PHE A 169 -6.55 -7.96 4.84
C PHE A 169 -5.75 -8.17 3.56
N THR A 170 -5.09 -9.31 3.41
CA THR A 170 -4.49 -9.67 2.13
C THR A 170 -5.62 -9.99 1.15
N MET A 171 -5.93 -9.08 0.23
CA MET A 171 -6.77 -9.41 -0.92
C MET A 171 -5.92 -10.29 -1.85
N ASN A 172 -6.07 -11.60 -1.75
CA ASN A 172 -5.46 -12.50 -2.73
C ASN A 172 -6.21 -12.31 -4.05
N GLN A 173 -5.56 -11.66 -5.01
CA GLN A 173 -6.07 -11.58 -6.38
C GLN A 173 -5.91 -12.97 -7.02
N THR A 174 -7.00 -13.50 -7.58
CA THR A 174 -7.00 -14.74 -8.35
C THR A 174 -7.53 -14.42 -9.73
N THR A 175 -6.71 -14.61 -10.75
CA THR A 175 -7.12 -14.41 -12.14
C THR A 175 -7.93 -15.63 -12.59
N VAL A 176 -9.21 -15.44 -12.92
CA VAL A 176 -10.00 -16.50 -13.56
C VAL A 176 -9.78 -16.42 -15.07
N ARG A 177 -9.23 -17.50 -15.63
CA ARG A 177 -9.07 -17.64 -17.09
C ARG A 177 -10.18 -18.51 -17.66
N GLU A 178 -10.43 -18.34 -18.95
CA GLU A 178 -11.40 -19.11 -19.71
C GLU A 178 -10.77 -19.72 -20.95
N GLN A 179 -11.13 -20.97 -21.22
CA GLN A 179 -10.85 -21.64 -22.48
C GLN A 179 -12.16 -22.16 -23.08
N LEU A 180 -12.33 -21.93 -24.39
CA LEU A 180 -13.51 -22.35 -25.14
C LEU A 180 -13.22 -23.64 -25.88
N PHE A 181 -14.12 -24.62 -25.74
CA PHE A 181 -14.03 -25.90 -26.43
C PHE A 181 -15.21 -26.04 -27.40
N PHE A 182 -14.87 -26.37 -28.64
CA PHE A 182 -15.81 -26.63 -29.72
C PHE A 182 -15.24 -27.72 -30.63
N GLY A 183 -16.11 -28.43 -31.31
CA GLY A 183 -15.71 -29.45 -32.26
C GLY A 183 -16.87 -30.37 -32.65
N ASP A 184 -16.55 -31.25 -33.56
CA ASP A 184 -17.41 -32.24 -34.17
C ASP A 184 -16.86 -33.65 -33.96
N ILE A 185 -17.75 -34.64 -34.01
CA ILE A 185 -17.36 -36.03 -34.19
C ILE A 185 -17.74 -36.47 -35.60
N SER A 186 -16.79 -37.07 -36.31
CA SER A 186 -17.04 -37.68 -37.60
C SER A 186 -17.05 -39.20 -37.49
N MET A 187 -18.10 -39.79 -38.05
CA MET A 187 -18.54 -41.14 -37.75
C MET A 187 -18.81 -41.92 -39.03
N LYS A 188 -18.23 -43.13 -39.12
CA LYS A 188 -18.43 -43.99 -40.29
C LYS A 188 -19.84 -44.61 -40.35
N HIS A 189 -20.43 -44.90 -39.19
CA HIS A 189 -21.72 -45.57 -39.07
C HIS A 189 -22.60 -44.87 -38.01
N PRO A 190 -23.34 -43.80 -38.38
CA PRO A 190 -24.13 -43.02 -37.43
C PRO A 190 -25.16 -43.85 -36.64
N ALA A 191 -25.67 -44.92 -37.26
CA ALA A 191 -26.62 -45.84 -36.64
C ALA A 191 -26.09 -46.53 -35.37
N ASP A 192 -24.76 -46.60 -35.17
CA ASP A 192 -24.15 -47.18 -33.96
C ASP A 192 -24.50 -46.37 -32.70
N TYR A 193 -25.00 -45.14 -32.87
CA TYR A 193 -25.30 -44.18 -31.80
C TYR A 193 -26.81 -44.01 -31.59
N ALA A 194 -27.63 -44.90 -32.18
CA ALA A 194 -29.06 -44.97 -31.87
C ALA A 194 -29.29 -45.17 -30.36
N GLY A 195 -30.20 -44.38 -29.76
CA GLY A 195 -30.47 -44.34 -28.34
C GLY A 195 -29.49 -43.49 -27.50
N SER A 196 -28.49 -42.86 -28.12
CA SER A 196 -27.56 -41.95 -27.43
C SER A 196 -28.08 -40.51 -27.39
N LEU A 197 -27.31 -39.62 -26.74
CA LEU A 197 -27.57 -38.18 -26.75
C LEU A 197 -27.49 -37.57 -28.17
N TYR A 198 -26.67 -38.13 -29.06
CA TYR A 198 -26.55 -37.65 -30.44
C TYR A 198 -27.83 -37.86 -31.26
N GLU A 199 -28.64 -38.85 -30.93
CA GLU A 199 -29.93 -39.04 -31.61
C GLU A 199 -30.91 -37.90 -31.30
N GLN A 200 -30.69 -37.18 -30.19
CA GLN A 200 -31.55 -36.08 -29.73
C GLN A 200 -31.15 -34.72 -30.32
N GLN A 201 -30.03 -34.64 -31.05
CA GLN A 201 -29.60 -33.43 -31.75
C GLN A 201 -30.64 -33.01 -32.80
N ALA A 202 -30.69 -31.72 -33.13
CA ALA A 202 -31.74 -31.13 -33.98
C ALA A 202 -31.86 -31.81 -35.35
N ASN A 203 -30.74 -32.30 -35.90
CA ASN A 203 -30.70 -33.00 -37.18
C ASN A 203 -30.60 -34.54 -37.06
N GLY A 204 -30.71 -35.07 -35.84
CA GLY A 204 -30.56 -36.49 -35.51
C GLY A 204 -29.17 -37.04 -35.85
N LEU A 205 -29.08 -38.36 -36.00
CA LEU A 205 -27.82 -39.05 -36.27
C LEU A 205 -27.28 -38.75 -37.67
N GLN A 206 -26.05 -38.23 -37.73
CA GLN A 206 -25.36 -37.85 -38.96
C GLN A 206 -23.91 -38.37 -38.99
N VAL A 207 -23.30 -38.34 -40.17
CA VAL A 207 -21.87 -38.68 -40.34
C VAL A 207 -20.98 -37.66 -39.65
N ASP A 208 -21.46 -36.44 -39.49
CA ASP A 208 -20.76 -35.33 -38.87
C ASP A 208 -21.73 -34.66 -37.90
N MET A 209 -21.38 -34.64 -36.62
CA MET A 209 -22.27 -34.22 -35.55
C MET A 209 -21.51 -33.33 -34.57
N PRO A 210 -22.12 -32.25 -34.03
CA PRO A 210 -21.52 -31.48 -32.96
C PRO A 210 -21.16 -32.39 -31.79
N ALA A 211 -19.94 -32.25 -31.27
CA ALA A 211 -19.43 -33.14 -30.24
C ALA A 211 -20.00 -32.76 -28.86
N ILE A 212 -20.43 -33.78 -28.13
CA ILE A 212 -20.90 -33.64 -26.75
C ILE A 212 -19.71 -33.93 -25.84
N PHE A 213 -19.17 -32.88 -25.21
CA PHE A 213 -18.00 -32.91 -24.35
C PHE A 213 -18.37 -32.97 -22.88
N LYS A 214 -17.50 -33.62 -22.13
CA LYS A 214 -17.27 -33.34 -20.72
C LYS A 214 -15.79 -33.08 -20.51
N ILE A 215 -15.46 -31.99 -19.82
CA ILE A 215 -14.09 -31.59 -19.55
C ILE A 215 -13.88 -31.55 -18.04
N LYS A 216 -12.92 -32.34 -17.56
CA LYS A 216 -12.47 -32.29 -16.16
C LYS A 216 -11.22 -31.44 -16.07
N VAL A 217 -11.22 -30.50 -15.14
CA VAL A 217 -10.12 -29.56 -14.92
C VAL A 217 -9.32 -30.01 -13.71
N TYR A 218 -8.01 -30.12 -13.88
CA TYR A 218 -7.06 -30.41 -12.83
C TYR A 218 -6.02 -29.29 -12.72
N LYS A 219 -5.67 -28.93 -11.48
CA LYS A 219 -4.63 -27.96 -11.14
C LYS A 219 -3.56 -28.67 -10.34
N ASN A 220 -2.32 -28.70 -10.84
CA ASN A 220 -1.18 -29.35 -10.20
C ASN A 220 -1.49 -30.81 -9.81
N GLY A 221 -2.24 -31.52 -10.66
CA GLY A 221 -2.67 -32.91 -10.44
C GLY A 221 -3.88 -33.11 -9.53
N ALA A 222 -4.42 -32.04 -8.91
CA ALA A 222 -5.63 -32.10 -8.09
C ALA A 222 -6.87 -31.73 -8.92
N TYR A 223 -7.96 -32.47 -8.76
CA TYR A 223 -9.23 -32.16 -9.41
C TYR A 223 -9.79 -30.82 -8.89
N VAL A 224 -10.27 -29.98 -9.81
CA VAL A 224 -10.85 -28.67 -9.51
C VAL A 224 -12.35 -28.69 -9.74
N THR A 225 -12.78 -28.99 -10.97
CA THR A 225 -14.17 -28.92 -11.40
C THR A 225 -14.38 -29.67 -12.71
N GLU A 226 -15.62 -29.80 -13.17
CA GLU A 226 -15.96 -30.32 -14.50
C GLU A 226 -17.05 -29.48 -15.18
N TYR A 227 -17.02 -29.48 -16.52
CA TYR A 227 -17.97 -28.79 -17.38
C TYR A 227 -18.48 -29.74 -18.46
N SER A 228 -19.70 -29.55 -18.93
CA SER A 228 -20.26 -30.32 -20.04
C SER A 228 -21.26 -29.49 -20.85
N ASN A 229 -21.34 -29.78 -22.14
CA ASN A 229 -22.34 -29.22 -23.06
C ASN A 229 -23.52 -30.16 -23.31
N GLU A 230 -23.69 -31.21 -22.51
CA GLU A 230 -24.79 -32.17 -22.62
C GLU A 230 -26.17 -31.51 -22.60
N SER A 231 -26.35 -30.44 -21.80
CA SER A 231 -27.63 -29.73 -21.68
C SER A 231 -28.11 -29.06 -22.97
N PHE A 232 -27.18 -28.76 -23.88
CA PHE A 232 -27.46 -28.21 -25.20
C PHE A 232 -26.98 -29.13 -26.33
N LEU A 233 -26.68 -30.39 -26.01
CA LEU A 233 -26.28 -31.44 -26.96
C LEU A 233 -25.11 -31.03 -27.88
N GLY A 234 -24.24 -30.14 -27.42
CA GLY A 234 -23.16 -29.57 -28.23
C GLY A 234 -23.62 -28.64 -29.37
N GLU A 235 -24.88 -28.25 -29.41
CA GLU A 235 -25.47 -27.40 -30.45
C GLU A 235 -25.60 -25.93 -30.02
N GLY A 236 -25.37 -25.01 -30.96
CA GLY A 236 -25.74 -23.60 -30.81
C GLY A 236 -24.79 -22.74 -29.95
N ASP A 237 -23.92 -23.35 -29.15
CA ASP A 237 -22.92 -22.64 -28.34
C ASP A 237 -21.63 -23.46 -28.13
N VAL A 238 -20.56 -22.80 -27.68
CA VAL A 238 -19.30 -23.45 -27.31
C VAL A 238 -19.28 -23.79 -25.82
N LEU A 239 -18.46 -24.76 -25.40
CA LEU A 239 -18.31 -25.05 -23.98
C LEU A 239 -17.29 -24.09 -23.36
N HIS A 240 -17.76 -23.24 -22.46
CA HIS A 240 -16.95 -22.34 -21.65
C HIS A 240 -16.36 -23.07 -20.44
N VAL A 241 -15.03 -23.14 -20.36
CA VAL A 241 -14.31 -23.78 -19.24
C VAL A 241 -13.49 -22.73 -18.51
N SER A 242 -13.93 -22.35 -17.32
CA SER A 242 -13.21 -21.39 -16.47
C SER A 242 -12.35 -22.09 -15.42
N TYR A 243 -11.17 -21.54 -15.13
CA TYR A 243 -10.24 -22.09 -14.14
C TYR A 243 -9.45 -20.99 -13.39
N PRO A 244 -9.16 -21.20 -12.09
CA PRO A 244 -8.50 -20.19 -11.25
C PRO A 244 -6.97 -20.24 -11.39
N ASP A 245 -6.42 -19.33 -12.18
CA ASP A 245 -4.99 -19.10 -12.32
C ASP A 245 -4.51 -18.18 -11.19
N GLY A 246 -3.63 -18.69 -10.32
CA GLY A 246 -3.14 -17.92 -9.17
C GLY A 246 -2.12 -16.87 -9.61
N ASP A 247 -2.26 -15.64 -9.13
CA ASP A 247 -1.24 -14.62 -9.39
C ASP A 247 0.05 -14.98 -8.62
N ASN A 248 1.20 -14.93 -9.29
CA ASN A 248 2.55 -15.23 -8.76
C ASN A 248 2.90 -16.70 -8.46
N THR A 249 2.15 -17.68 -9.00
CA THR A 249 2.54 -19.10 -8.97
C THR A 249 2.54 -19.72 -10.36
N THR A 250 3.54 -20.55 -10.67
CA THR A 250 3.52 -21.36 -11.90
C THR A 250 2.61 -22.58 -11.67
N ASP A 251 1.38 -22.48 -12.15
CA ASP A 251 0.40 -23.57 -12.09
C ASP A 251 0.41 -24.40 -13.38
N ASN A 252 0.29 -25.73 -13.25
CA ASN A 252 0.09 -26.64 -14.37
C ASN A 252 -1.38 -27.08 -14.42
N PHE A 253 -2.06 -26.71 -15.50
CA PHE A 253 -3.44 -27.12 -15.74
C PHE A 253 -3.51 -28.28 -16.73
N GLN A 254 -4.34 -29.27 -16.40
CA GLN A 254 -4.67 -30.39 -17.26
C GLN A 254 -6.18 -30.41 -17.50
N PHE A 255 -6.57 -30.53 -18.76
CA PHE A 255 -7.95 -30.61 -19.21
C PHE A 255 -8.19 -31.98 -19.83
N ASP A 256 -8.93 -32.83 -19.13
CA ASP A 256 -9.28 -34.16 -19.62
C ASP A 256 -10.62 -34.08 -20.34
N LEU A 257 -10.56 -34.20 -21.67
CA LEU A 257 -11.71 -34.19 -22.55
C LEU A 257 -12.27 -35.60 -22.74
N TYR A 258 -13.57 -35.73 -22.52
CA TYR A 258 -14.35 -36.93 -22.79
C TYR A 258 -15.43 -36.60 -23.80
N ILE A 259 -15.60 -37.48 -24.78
CA ILE A 259 -16.78 -37.50 -25.65
C ILE A 259 -17.84 -38.34 -24.93
N LEU A 260 -19.01 -37.75 -24.71
CA LEU A 260 -20.18 -38.40 -24.11
C LEU A 260 -20.98 -39.15 -25.16
#